data_AF-A0A2H9QGR0-F1
#
_entry.id   AF-A0A2H9QGR0-F1
#
_cell.length_a   1.000
_cell.length_b   1.000
_cell.length_c   1.000
_cell.angle_alpha   90.00
_cell.angle_beta   90.00
_cell.angle_gamma   90.00
#
_symmetry.space_group_name_H-M   'P 1'
#
loop_
_entity.id
_entity.type
_entity.pdbx_description
1 polymer ?
#
loop_
_entity_poly.entity_id
_entity_poly.type
_entity_poly.pdbx_seq_one_letter_code
_entity_poly.pdbx_strand_id
1 'polypeptide(L)' 'AKKNKPKFYPSSFKRGVCLSVKTTTPKKPNSALRKIARVRLTNGMEVTAYIPGIGHNLQEHSVVLLRGG' A
#
# COMPACT_ATOMS: atom_id res chain seq x y z
N ALA A 1 -21.83 -2.15 -11.08
CA ALA A 1 -20.39 -2.38 -10.89
C ALA A 1 -19.80 -1.30 -9.98
N LYS A 2 -19.17 -1.64 -8.84
CA LYS A 2 -18.46 -0.66 -8.01
C LYS A 2 -17.29 -0.10 -8.83
N LYS A 3 -17.48 1.06 -9.47
CA LYS A 3 -16.41 1.79 -10.14
C LYS A 3 -15.34 2.12 -9.08
N ASN A 4 -14.09 1.83 -9.37
CA ASN A 4 -12.97 2.35 -8.57
C ASN A 4 -13.04 3.89 -8.71
N LYS A 5 -13.68 4.56 -7.76
CA LYS A 5 -13.76 6.03 -7.73
C LYS A 5 -12.50 6.50 -7.01
N PRO A 6 -11.47 7.01 -7.72
CA PRO A 6 -10.33 7.60 -7.05
C PRO A 6 -10.86 8.71 -6.16
N LYS A 7 -10.61 8.62 -4.85
CA LYS A 7 -10.90 9.72 -3.94
C LYS A 7 -9.92 10.83 -4.28
N PHE A 8 -10.45 11.99 -4.66
CA PHE A 8 -9.64 13.15 -4.91
C PHE A 8 -8.89 13.52 -3.62
N TYR A 9 -7.57 13.56 -3.71
CA TYR A 9 -6.71 14.12 -2.68
C TYR A 9 -5.93 15.27 -3.32
N PRO A 10 -5.76 16.39 -2.60
CA PRO A 10 -5.07 17.56 -3.15
C PRO A 10 -3.58 17.30 -3.44
N SER A 11 -3.01 16.23 -2.87
CA SER A 11 -1.63 15.81 -3.13
C SER A 11 -1.60 14.44 -3.81
N SER A 12 -0.81 14.33 -4.88
CA SER A 12 -0.58 13.08 -5.62
C SER A 12 0.16 12.03 -4.78
N PHE A 13 0.96 12.48 -3.81
CA PHE A 13 1.71 11.61 -2.90
C PHE A 13 1.42 11.95 -1.44
N LYS A 14 1.37 10.93 -0.59
CA LYS A 14 1.20 11.11 0.87
C LYS A 14 2.27 10.35 1.63
N ARG A 15 2.80 10.99 2.67
CA ARG A 15 3.69 10.34 3.63
C ARG A 15 2.88 9.44 4.55
N GLY A 16 3.46 8.32 4.96
CA GLY A 16 2.89 7.43 5.96
C GLY A 16 3.97 6.61 6.68
N VAL A 17 3.53 5.86 7.69
CA VAL A 17 4.36 4.95 8.48
C VAL A 17 3.87 3.53 8.29
N CYS A 18 4.77 2.60 7.98
CA CYS A 18 4.44 1.18 7.87
C CYS A 18 4.06 0.59 9.24
N LEU A 19 2.89 -0.01 9.34
CA LEU A 19 2.43 -0.75 10.52
C LEU A 19 2.84 -2.22 10.46
N SER A 20 2.71 -2.85 9.29
CA SER A 20 3.14 -4.23 9.08
C SER A 20 3.45 -4.48 7.61
N VAL A 21 4.43 -5.34 7.36
CA VAL A 21 4.84 -5.77 6.02
C VAL A 21 4.54 -7.26 5.90
N LYS A 22 3.77 -7.66 4.88
CA LYS A 22 3.35 -9.06 4.70
C LYS A 22 3.17 -9.43 3.23
N THR A 23 3.04 -10.73 2.97
CA THR A 23 2.73 -11.25 1.64
C THR A 23 1.30 -11.79 1.58
N THR A 24 0.57 -11.49 0.50
CA THR A 24 -0.80 -11.97 0.27
C THR A 24 -0.92 -12.67 -1.08
N THR A 25 -1.71 -13.74 -1.13
CA THR A 25 -2.07 -14.42 -2.37
C THR A 25 -3.16 -13.64 -3.11
N PRO A 26 -3.07 -13.50 -4.44
CA PRO A 26 -4.12 -12.86 -5.23
C PRO A 26 -5.36 -13.76 -5.32
N LYS A 27 -6.47 -13.19 -5.80
CA LYS A 27 -7.65 -13.97 -6.15
C LYS A 27 -7.37 -14.86 -7.37
N LYS A 28 -8.02 -16.02 -7.43
CA LYS A 28 -8.10 -16.88 -8.63
C LYS A 28 -8.53 -16.01 -9.83
N PRO A 29 -7.95 -16.16 -11.05
CA PRO A 29 -7.18 -17.28 -11.61
C PRO A 29 -5.67 -17.26 -11.36
N ASN A 30 -5.14 -16.22 -10.72
CA ASN A 30 -3.71 -16.04 -10.58
C ASN A 30 -3.16 -16.73 -9.32
N SER A 31 -1.91 -17.18 -9.38
CA SER A 31 -1.15 -17.67 -8.23
C SER A 31 0.17 -16.91 -8.14
N ALA A 32 0.41 -16.21 -7.03
CA ALA A 32 1.65 -15.47 -6.75
C ALA A 32 1.69 -15.05 -5.27
N LEU A 33 2.87 -14.68 -4.77
CA LEU A 33 3.01 -13.97 -3.49
C LEU A 33 3.18 -12.47 -3.77
N ARG A 34 2.18 -11.66 -3.38
CA ARG A 34 2.23 -10.20 -3.53
C ARG A 34 2.71 -9.57 -2.23
N LYS A 35 3.83 -8.83 -2.28
CA LYS A 35 4.35 -8.06 -1.16
C LYS A 35 3.48 -6.82 -0.93
N ILE A 36 2.99 -6.66 0.29
CA ILE A 36 2.14 -5.54 0.68
C ILE A 36 2.58 -4.96 2.02
N ALA A 37 2.26 -3.69 2.25
CA ALA A 37 2.44 -3.02 3.53
C ALA A 37 1.11 -2.42 4.01
N ARG A 38 0.77 -2.60 5.29
CA ARG A 38 -0.21 -1.73 5.95
C ARG A 38 0.50 -0.44 6.33
N VAL A 39 -0.06 0.69 5.93
CA VAL A 39 0.52 2.02 6.14
C VAL A 39 -0.51 2.92 6.79
N ARG A 40 -0.09 3.63 7.85
CA ARG A 40 -0.85 4.72 8.44
C ARG A 40 -0.40 6.03 7.81
N LEU A 41 -1.30 6.68 7.09
CA LEU A 41 -1.04 7.97 6.45
C LEU A 41 -1.06 9.11 7.48
N THR A 42 -0.48 10.24 7.12
CA THR A 42 -0.49 11.47 7.95
C THR A 42 -1.90 11.98 8.28
N ASN A 43 -2.91 11.64 7.47
CA ASN A 43 -4.32 11.97 7.73
C ASN A 43 -5.02 10.96 8.66
N GLY A 44 -4.28 10.05 9.30
CA GLY A 44 -4.80 9.04 10.22
C GLY A 44 -5.44 7.82 9.56
N MET A 45 -5.57 7.79 8.24
CA MET A 45 -6.16 6.66 7.52
C MET A 45 -5.18 5.49 7.44
N GLU A 46 -5.69 4.29 7.68
CA GLU A 46 -4.96 3.06 7.42
C GLU A 46 -5.27 2.53 6.03
N VAL A 47 -4.22 2.29 5.24
CA VAL A 47 -4.32 1.81 3.87
C VAL A 47 -3.37 0.65 3.63
N THR A 48 -3.74 -0.24 2.72
CA THR A 48 -2.86 -1.30 2.23
C THR A 48 -2.18 -0.84 0.94
N ALA A 49 -0.85 -0.80 0.94
CA ALA A 49 -0.03 -0.41 -0.19
C ALA A 49 0.64 -1.63 -0.83
N TYR A 50 0.72 -1.65 -2.15
CA TYR A 50 1.57 -2.62 -2.87
C TYR A 50 3.03 -2.17 -2.82
N ILE A 51 3.95 -3.12 -2.60
CA ILE A 51 5.39 -2.87 -2.69
C ILE A 51 5.85 -3.26 -4.10
N PRO A 52 6.22 -2.31 -4.96
CA PRO A 52 6.69 -2.61 -6.31
C PRO A 52 8.10 -3.23 -6.28
N GLY A 53 8.45 -3.94 -7.36
CA GLY A 53 9.76 -4.57 -7.52
C GLY A 53 9.90 -5.93 -6.85
N ILE A 54 11.14 -6.43 -6.80
CA ILE A 54 11.48 -7.79 -6.36
C ILE A 54 11.95 -7.80 -4.90
N GLY A 55 12.80 -6.86 -4.50
CA GLY A 55 13.33 -6.73 -3.13
C GLY A 55 12.82 -5.47 -2.44
N HIS A 56 12.75 -5.48 -1.11
CA HIS A 56 12.54 -4.29 -0.28
C HIS A 56 13.24 -4.47 1.07
N ASN A 57 13.66 -3.35 1.67
CA ASN A 57 14.22 -3.28 3.03
C ASN A 57 13.24 -2.60 4.00
N LEU A 58 11.93 -2.66 3.72
CA LEU A 58 10.92 -2.04 4.58
C LEU A 58 10.77 -2.85 5.86
N GLN A 59 10.84 -2.16 6.98
CA GLN A 59 10.56 -2.69 8.30
C GLN A 59 9.28 -2.05 8.85
N GLU A 60 8.79 -2.56 9.96
CA GLU A 60 7.76 -1.87 10.74
C GLU A 60 8.28 -0.50 11.18
N HIS A 61 7.38 0.49 11.29
CA HIS A 61 7.69 1.88 11.63
C HIS A 61 8.54 2.65 10.60
N SER A 62 8.87 2.05 9.46
CA SER A 62 9.54 2.76 8.37
C SER A 62 8.65 3.86 7.79
N VAL A 63 9.24 5.02 7.50
CA VAL A 63 8.56 6.14 6.84
C VAL A 63 8.56 5.92 5.32
N VAL A 64 7.39 6.00 4.70
CA VAL A 64 7.20 5.74 3.26
C VAL A 64 6.41 6.84 2.58
N LEU A 65 6.61 6.97 1.26
CA LEU A 65 5.82 7.83 0.39
C LEU A 65 4.89 6.95 -0.47
N LEU A 66 3.58 7.14 -0.33
CA LEU A 66 2.58 6.48 -1.16
C LEU A 66 2.16 7.36 -2.33
N ARG A 67 1.99 6.75 -3.50
CA ARG A 67 1.24 7.31 -4.63
C ARG A 67 -0.17 6.71 -4.64
N GLY A 68 -1.20 7.54 -4.82
CA GLY A 68 -2.56 7.05 -5.02
C GLY A 68 -2.75 6.44 -6.42
N GLY A 69 -3.38 5.27 -6.49
CA GLY A 69 -3.73 4.53 -7.71
C GLY A 69 -4.58 3.30 -7.38
#